data_AF-A0A673YH77-F1
#
_entry.id   AF-A0A673YH77-F1
#
_cell.length_a   1.000
_cell.length_b   1.000
_cell.length_c   1.000
_cell.angle_alpha   90.00
_cell.angle_beta   90.00
_cell.angle_gamma   90.00
#
_symmetry.space_group_name_H-M   'P 1'
#
loop_
_entity.id
_entity.type
_entity.pdbx_description
1 polymer ?
#
loop_
_entity_poly.entity_id
_entity_poly.type
_entity_poly.pdbx_seq_one_letter_code
_entity_poly.pdbx_strand_id
1 'polypeptide(L)'
;MHTCVCGFCVVEWVCAVSVYMYISAMHVCVNSLHPLHFHSQARRGMPQTVCPAAGTMFTPSGFSPHLASTCSEADPVIEDEGGPSITSASLDTLIQHLVPTTDYYPEKAYVFTFLLSARLFISPPELLARLCETCIKQQQLDQMRKFGPKILQLLTEWTETFPTDFREEKMVGLFKDIIHRIAPCDEAYWKTLNQVLQTLSQKLAAIAQGEECIVKVNASSVSSISDKLVAFKTKSPPIQKEMLSICNDPYTLAQQLTHIELEHLSHIGPEEFVQAFVQKDKLDSTQPCFSEQKKKTTNLEAYVRWFNRLCYLVATEICMPAKKKQRAQVIEFFIDVARECFNIGNFNSLMAIISGMNMSPVSRLKKTWGKAKTAKFFILEHQMDPTGNFYNYRTALRGAAHRSQTANSNREKIVIPFFSLLIKDIYFLNEGCANRLPNGHVHFAKFVELARQVGEFMTWKQMECPFETDRSILHYLHTAPIFSEDGKTHSPYDCEVKTAKSSLYLYVCIAIYLTGSRLSG
;
A
#
# COMPACT_ATOMS: atom_id res chain seq x y z
N MET A 1 39.48 -10.76 -27.90
CA MET A 1 40.06 -10.05 -26.75
C MET A 1 39.41 -8.69 -26.64
N HIS A 2 39.11 -8.26 -25.41
CA HIS A 2 38.52 -6.98 -24.97
C HIS A 2 36.99 -6.86 -24.90
N THR A 3 36.50 -7.35 -23.76
CA THR A 3 35.40 -6.82 -22.96
C THR A 3 35.59 -5.35 -22.59
N CYS A 4 34.53 -4.55 -22.68
CA CYS A 4 34.42 -3.19 -22.10
C CYS A 4 32.94 -3.02 -21.68
N VAL A 5 32.57 -3.30 -20.42
CA VAL A 5 32.46 -2.34 -19.30
C VAL A 5 31.98 -0.96 -19.75
N CYS A 6 30.66 -0.76 -19.79
CA CYS A 6 30.04 0.57 -19.81
C CYS A 6 28.87 0.57 -18.84
N GLY A 7 29.15 0.99 -17.61
CA GLY A 7 28.17 1.21 -16.57
C GLY A 7 28.67 2.34 -15.69
N PHE A 8 28.53 3.60 -16.15
CA PHE A 8 28.68 4.81 -15.34
C PHE A 8 28.20 6.02 -16.15
N CYS A 9 26.98 6.48 -15.87
CA CYS A 9 26.42 7.82 -16.03
C CYS A 9 25.00 7.67 -15.45
N VAL A 10 24.59 8.34 -14.39
CA VAL A 10 24.33 9.78 -14.29
C VAL A 10 24.30 10.14 -12.80
N VAL A 11 24.92 11.26 -12.43
CA VAL A 11 24.86 11.88 -11.10
C VAL A 11 24.20 13.25 -11.28
N GLU A 12 23.20 13.55 -10.44
CA GLU A 12 22.87 14.85 -9.80
C GLU A 12 21.35 15.04 -9.59
N TRP A 13 21.02 15.86 -8.58
CA TRP A 13 19.70 16.29 -8.07
C TRP A 13 19.15 15.58 -6.80
N VAL A 14 18.62 16.40 -5.88
CA VAL A 14 18.72 16.30 -4.40
C VAL A 14 17.34 16.46 -3.69
N CYS A 15 17.18 15.70 -2.60
CA CYS A 15 16.34 15.85 -1.37
C CYS A 15 14.83 15.48 -1.27
N ALA A 16 14.56 14.72 -0.19
CA ALA A 16 13.40 14.60 0.72
C ALA A 16 11.99 14.37 0.16
N VAL A 17 11.35 13.23 0.47
CA VAL A 17 9.96 12.95 0.04
C VAL A 17 9.10 12.22 1.09
N SER A 18 8.06 12.93 1.57
CA SER A 18 6.84 12.36 2.19
C SER A 18 5.95 11.70 1.12
N VAL A 19 4.99 10.83 1.48
CA VAL A 19 3.99 10.24 0.56
C VAL A 19 3.41 11.30 -0.40
N TYR A 20 3.21 12.52 0.10
CA TYR A 20 2.82 13.70 -0.68
C TYR A 20 3.75 14.04 -1.85
N MET A 21 5.08 14.01 -1.67
CA MET A 21 6.01 14.30 -2.77
C MET A 21 6.19 13.10 -3.71
N TYR A 22 5.92 11.87 -3.26
CA TYR A 22 5.87 10.69 -4.14
C TYR A 22 4.67 10.79 -5.07
N ILE A 23 3.49 11.13 -4.52
CA ILE A 23 2.26 11.37 -5.28
C ILE A 23 2.39 12.63 -6.15
N SER A 24 3.02 13.71 -5.65
CA SER A 24 3.25 14.93 -6.44
C SER A 24 4.24 14.70 -7.59
N ALA A 25 5.30 13.91 -7.37
CA ALA A 25 6.24 13.54 -8.44
C ALA A 25 5.57 12.66 -9.49
N MET A 26 4.71 11.73 -9.08
CA MET A 26 3.88 10.94 -10.00
C MET A 26 2.92 11.82 -10.80
N HIS A 27 2.28 12.79 -10.16
CA HIS A 27 1.34 13.72 -10.79
C HIS A 27 2.03 14.65 -11.80
N VAL A 28 3.26 15.10 -11.53
CA VAL A 28 4.08 15.85 -12.50
C VAL A 28 4.46 14.98 -13.70
N CYS A 29 4.77 13.69 -13.51
CA CYS A 29 5.05 12.76 -14.61
C CYS A 29 3.83 12.54 -15.52
N VAL A 30 2.63 12.36 -14.96
CA VAL A 30 1.39 12.17 -15.75
C VAL A 30 1.05 13.42 -16.57
N ASN A 31 1.14 14.61 -15.97
CA ASN A 31 0.81 15.86 -16.67
C ASN A 31 1.87 16.34 -17.67
N SER A 32 3.08 15.76 -17.66
CA SER A 32 4.15 16.11 -18.62
C SER A 32 4.04 15.33 -19.95
N LEU A 33 3.12 14.36 -20.04
CA LEU A 33 2.79 13.64 -21.27
C LEU A 33 1.69 14.42 -22.03
N HIS A 34 2.10 15.44 -22.81
CA HIS A 34 1.19 16.14 -23.73
C HIS A 34 0.76 15.23 -24.90
N PRO A 35 -0.50 15.27 -25.37
CA PRO A 35 -0.92 14.49 -26.53
C PRO A 35 -0.37 15.12 -27.82
N LEU A 36 0.52 14.42 -28.51
CA LEU A 36 0.90 14.75 -29.88
C LEU A 36 -0.27 14.41 -30.82
N HIS A 37 -0.95 15.43 -31.33
CA HIS A 37 -1.88 15.30 -32.45
C HIS A 37 -1.13 14.85 -33.70
N PHE A 38 -1.39 13.64 -34.19
CA PHE A 38 -1.00 13.22 -35.54
C PHE A 38 -2.23 13.16 -36.46
N HIS A 39 -2.17 13.94 -37.55
CA HIS A 39 -3.13 13.92 -38.66
C HIS A 39 -3.11 12.56 -39.37
N SER A 40 -4.29 12.03 -39.68
CA SER A 40 -4.49 10.81 -40.44
C SER A 40 -4.46 11.07 -41.94
N GLN A 41 -3.56 10.37 -42.65
CA GLN A 41 -3.72 10.07 -44.08
C GLN A 41 -3.32 8.62 -44.35
N ALA A 42 -4.09 8.02 -45.27
CA ALA A 42 -3.86 6.79 -46.02
C ALA A 42 -4.44 5.46 -45.49
N ARG A 43 -5.54 5.06 -46.14
CA ARG A 43 -6.08 3.69 -46.30
C ARG A 43 -5.15 2.84 -47.18
N ARG A 44 -5.11 1.51 -46.95
CA ARG A 44 -5.50 0.40 -47.88
C ARG A 44 -4.88 -0.96 -47.48
N GLY A 45 -5.69 -2.03 -47.55
CA GLY A 45 -5.23 -3.37 -47.99
C GLY A 45 -5.31 -4.53 -47.00
N MET A 46 -6.35 -5.36 -47.16
CA MET A 46 -6.62 -6.73 -46.66
C MET A 46 -5.49 -7.78 -46.95
N PRO A 47 -5.50 -9.06 -46.48
CA PRO A 47 -6.67 -9.92 -46.25
C PRO A 47 -6.69 -10.87 -45.01
N GLN A 48 -7.90 -11.38 -44.76
CA GLN A 48 -8.30 -12.38 -43.77
C GLN A 48 -7.91 -13.81 -44.17
N THR A 49 -7.66 -14.66 -43.16
CA THR A 49 -7.65 -16.13 -43.29
C THR A 49 -8.41 -16.75 -42.11
N VAL A 50 -9.26 -17.75 -42.40
CA VAL A 50 -10.23 -18.39 -41.49
C VAL A 50 -9.80 -19.84 -41.15
N CYS A 51 -10.26 -20.34 -39.98
CA CYS A 51 -10.47 -21.74 -39.52
C CYS A 51 -9.44 -22.33 -38.52
N PRO A 52 -9.79 -23.34 -37.67
CA PRO A 52 -11.11 -23.76 -37.13
C PRO A 52 -11.12 -24.02 -35.59
N ALA A 53 -12.27 -24.48 -35.08
CA ALA A 53 -12.65 -24.61 -33.67
C ALA A 53 -12.28 -25.96 -32.97
N ALA A 54 -12.31 -25.86 -31.63
CA ALA A 54 -12.65 -26.85 -30.59
C ALA A 54 -11.55 -27.74 -29.94
N GLY A 55 -11.49 -27.65 -28.59
CA GLY A 55 -10.78 -28.60 -27.72
C GLY A 55 -10.48 -28.15 -26.27
N THR A 56 -11.53 -27.97 -25.44
CA THR A 56 -11.60 -28.22 -23.96
C THR A 56 -10.38 -27.97 -23.04
N MET A 57 -10.46 -26.99 -22.13
CA MET A 57 -10.79 -27.18 -20.69
C MET A 57 -10.61 -25.87 -19.89
N PHE A 58 -11.60 -25.60 -19.03
CA PHE A 58 -11.71 -24.45 -18.13
C PHE A 58 -10.62 -24.41 -17.05
N THR A 59 -10.04 -23.22 -16.86
CA THR A 59 -9.46 -22.73 -15.59
C THR A 59 -9.76 -21.22 -15.51
N PRO A 60 -10.12 -20.65 -14.35
CA PRO A 60 -10.40 -19.22 -14.27
C PRO A 60 -9.09 -18.44 -14.29
N SER A 61 -8.94 -17.62 -15.32
CA SER A 61 -7.91 -16.57 -15.49
C SER A 61 -8.59 -15.20 -15.25
N GLY A 62 -7.89 -14.11 -14.94
CA GLY A 62 -6.45 -13.93 -14.88
C GLY A 62 -6.04 -12.48 -14.62
N PHE A 63 -4.72 -12.29 -14.60
CA PHE A 63 -4.08 -11.02 -14.93
C PHE A 63 -3.40 -11.23 -16.29
N SER A 64 -3.74 -10.42 -17.29
CA SER A 64 -3.04 -10.38 -18.57
C SER A 64 -2.27 -9.06 -18.70
N PRO A 65 -0.98 -9.05 -19.06
CA PRO A 65 -0.18 -7.84 -19.17
C PRO A 65 -0.16 -7.34 -20.62
N HIS A 66 -1.12 -6.50 -21.00
CA HIS A 66 -1.00 -5.61 -22.16
C HIS A 66 -1.94 -4.40 -21.98
N LEU A 67 -1.45 -3.37 -21.29
CA LEU A 67 -2.10 -2.05 -21.33
C LEU A 67 -1.58 -1.30 -22.55
N ALA A 68 -2.34 -1.39 -23.63
CA ALA A 68 -2.50 -0.33 -24.62
C ALA A 68 -3.87 -0.55 -25.28
N SER A 69 -4.93 -0.06 -24.64
CA SER A 69 -6.24 0.03 -25.27
C SER A 69 -6.46 1.49 -25.67
N THR A 70 -6.41 1.72 -26.98
CA THR A 70 -6.94 2.91 -27.63
C THR A 70 -8.44 2.98 -27.37
N CYS A 71 -8.92 4.08 -26.79
CA CYS A 71 -10.34 4.41 -26.75
C CYS A 71 -10.87 4.48 -28.19
N SER A 72 -11.58 3.45 -28.63
CA SER A 72 -12.47 3.53 -29.79
C SER A 72 -13.88 3.17 -29.35
N GLU A 73 -14.81 4.05 -29.72
CA GLU A 73 -16.25 3.93 -29.49
C GLU A 73 -16.83 2.62 -30.04
N ALA A 74 -17.89 2.16 -29.35
CA ALA A 74 -18.87 1.13 -29.71
C ALA A 74 -18.63 -0.33 -29.28
N ASP A 75 -19.56 -0.79 -28.43
CA ASP A 75 -19.97 -2.14 -28.02
C ASP A 75 -20.05 -3.18 -29.18
N PRO A 76 -19.92 -4.51 -28.93
CA PRO A 76 -20.77 -5.23 -27.96
C PRO A 76 -20.13 -6.30 -27.05
N VAL A 77 -20.73 -6.34 -25.85
CA VAL A 77 -20.99 -7.46 -24.92
C VAL A 77 -20.46 -8.84 -25.35
N ILE A 78 -19.54 -9.37 -24.53
CA ILE A 78 -19.33 -10.81 -24.38
C ILE A 78 -19.95 -11.20 -23.05
N GLU A 79 -21.00 -12.02 -23.11
CA GLU A 79 -21.64 -12.65 -21.95
C GLU A 79 -20.68 -13.69 -21.36
N ASP A 80 -20.24 -13.46 -20.12
CA ASP A 80 -19.69 -14.48 -19.23
C ASP A 80 -20.64 -14.61 -18.04
N GLU A 81 -20.87 -15.83 -17.57
CA GLU A 81 -21.98 -16.19 -16.69
C GLU A 81 -21.89 -15.60 -15.26
N GLY A 82 -22.41 -14.38 -15.12
CA GLY A 82 -22.72 -13.68 -13.87
C GLY A 82 -23.48 -12.42 -14.24
N GLY A 83 -24.55 -12.06 -13.51
CA GLY A 83 -25.46 -10.96 -13.89
C GLY A 83 -24.75 -9.64 -14.25
N PRO A 84 -25.42 -8.72 -14.98
CA PRO A 84 -24.77 -7.55 -15.57
C PRO A 84 -24.05 -6.72 -14.50
N SER A 85 -22.72 -6.80 -14.49
CA SER A 85 -21.87 -6.00 -13.61
C SER A 85 -22.09 -4.53 -13.93
N ILE A 86 -22.45 -3.74 -12.91
CA ILE A 86 -22.71 -2.30 -13.07
C ILE A 86 -21.43 -1.62 -13.54
N THR A 87 -21.37 -1.22 -14.80
CA THR A 87 -20.18 -0.54 -15.36
C THR A 87 -20.17 0.95 -15.02
N SER A 88 -21.34 1.59 -15.10
CA SER A 88 -21.55 2.99 -14.70
C SER A 88 -23.02 3.27 -14.37
N ALA A 89 -23.27 4.21 -13.46
CA ALA A 89 -24.62 4.66 -13.14
C ALA A 89 -24.59 6.06 -12.48
N SER A 90 -25.75 6.72 -12.40
CA SER A 90 -25.88 7.95 -11.61
C SER A 90 -25.57 7.66 -10.13
N LEU A 91 -25.11 8.67 -9.38
CA LEU A 91 -24.84 8.52 -7.94
C LEU A 91 -26.10 8.08 -7.19
N ASP A 92 -27.26 8.62 -7.53
CA ASP A 92 -28.53 8.26 -6.89
C ASP A 92 -28.93 6.81 -7.18
N THR A 93 -28.69 6.31 -8.40
CA THR A 93 -28.92 4.90 -8.75
C THR A 93 -28.00 3.97 -7.95
N LEU A 94 -26.73 4.34 -7.78
CA LEU A 94 -25.79 3.54 -6.97
C LEU A 94 -26.17 3.55 -5.48
N ILE A 95 -26.61 4.69 -4.94
CA ILE A 95 -27.13 4.78 -3.57
C ILE A 95 -28.38 3.90 -3.43
N GLN A 96 -29.30 3.93 -4.38
CA GLN A 96 -30.49 3.08 -4.39
C GLN A 96 -30.11 1.59 -4.39
N HIS A 97 -29.10 1.19 -5.15
CA HIS A 97 -28.60 -0.18 -5.17
C HIS A 97 -27.89 -0.57 -3.86
N LEU A 98 -27.38 0.39 -3.08
CA LEU A 98 -26.87 0.10 -1.73
C LEU A 98 -28.01 -0.17 -0.74
N VAL A 99 -29.19 0.44 -0.93
CA VAL A 99 -30.29 0.31 0.03
C VAL A 99 -30.92 -1.09 -0.05
N PRO A 100 -30.89 -1.89 1.02
CA PRO A 100 -31.57 -3.18 1.04
C PRO A 100 -33.09 -3.03 0.89
N THR A 101 -33.77 -4.05 0.39
CA THR A 101 -35.25 -4.10 0.37
C THR A 101 -35.72 -5.39 1.00
N THR A 102 -37.03 -5.62 1.11
CA THR A 102 -37.57 -6.89 1.63
C THR A 102 -36.96 -8.12 0.95
N ASP A 103 -36.74 -8.07 -0.37
CA ASP A 103 -36.31 -9.23 -1.16
C ASP A 103 -34.88 -9.11 -1.69
N TYR A 104 -34.20 -7.98 -1.43
CA TYR A 104 -32.85 -7.71 -1.94
C TYR A 104 -31.88 -7.30 -0.84
N TYR A 105 -30.62 -7.72 -0.96
CA TYR A 105 -29.48 -7.20 -0.20
C TYR A 105 -28.29 -7.09 -1.17
N PRO A 106 -27.54 -5.98 -1.16
CA PRO A 106 -26.39 -5.80 -2.06
C PRO A 106 -25.30 -6.83 -1.81
N GLU A 107 -24.63 -7.27 -2.87
CA GLU A 107 -23.48 -8.16 -2.74
C GLU A 107 -22.35 -7.52 -1.91
N LYS A 108 -21.63 -8.32 -1.12
CA LYS A 108 -20.54 -7.82 -0.27
C LYS A 108 -19.47 -7.06 -1.05
N ALA A 109 -19.14 -7.53 -2.26
CA ALA A 109 -18.20 -6.86 -3.15
C ALA A 109 -18.72 -5.47 -3.58
N TYR A 110 -20.02 -5.35 -3.86
CA TYR A 110 -20.65 -4.07 -4.14
C TYR A 110 -20.62 -3.14 -2.93
N VAL A 111 -21.01 -3.62 -1.74
CA VAL A 111 -20.99 -2.83 -0.49
C VAL A 111 -19.60 -2.28 -0.24
N PHE A 112 -18.56 -3.13 -0.30
CA PHE A 112 -17.18 -2.72 -0.12
C PHE A 112 -16.75 -1.67 -1.17
N THR A 113 -17.00 -1.96 -2.46
CA THR A 113 -16.62 -1.08 -3.57
C THR A 113 -17.31 0.28 -3.48
N PHE A 114 -18.61 0.29 -3.24
CA PHE A 114 -19.40 1.51 -3.15
C PHE A 114 -18.98 2.31 -1.92
N LEU A 115 -18.91 1.73 -0.73
CA LEU A 115 -18.51 2.48 0.47
C LEU A 115 -17.07 3.04 0.34
N LEU A 116 -16.14 2.26 -0.21
CA LEU A 116 -14.76 2.70 -0.46
C LEU A 116 -14.72 3.95 -1.36
N SER A 117 -15.42 3.90 -2.50
CA SER A 117 -15.37 4.93 -3.55
C SER A 117 -16.36 6.08 -3.33
N ALA A 118 -17.44 5.88 -2.59
CA ALA A 118 -18.49 6.87 -2.35
C ALA A 118 -17.94 8.16 -1.74
N ARG A 119 -16.87 8.07 -0.95
CA ARG A 119 -16.17 9.21 -0.34
C ARG A 119 -15.65 10.25 -1.34
N LEU A 120 -15.50 9.87 -2.61
CA LEU A 120 -15.14 10.78 -3.69
C LEU A 120 -16.33 11.62 -4.19
N PHE A 121 -17.56 11.23 -3.85
CA PHE A 121 -18.79 11.77 -4.43
C PHE A 121 -19.81 12.25 -3.39
N ILE A 122 -19.83 11.64 -2.20
CA ILE A 122 -20.77 11.88 -1.12
C ILE A 122 -20.07 11.60 0.22
N SER A 123 -20.31 12.43 1.22
CA SER A 123 -19.70 12.21 2.54
C SER A 123 -20.40 11.09 3.31
N PRO A 124 -19.69 10.37 4.21
CA PRO A 124 -20.31 9.32 5.02
C PRO A 124 -21.57 9.79 5.79
N PRO A 125 -21.59 10.96 6.45
CA PRO A 125 -22.79 11.44 7.13
C PRO A 125 -23.95 11.75 6.18
N GLU A 126 -23.68 12.31 5.01
CA GLU A 126 -24.70 12.58 3.99
C GLU A 126 -25.27 11.29 3.41
N LEU A 127 -24.41 10.30 3.12
CA LEU A 127 -24.84 8.98 2.66
C LEU A 127 -25.73 8.30 3.70
N LEU A 128 -25.33 8.32 4.98
CA LEU A 128 -26.13 7.74 6.06
C LEU A 128 -27.47 8.47 6.23
N ALA A 129 -27.51 9.80 6.10
CA ALA A 129 -28.75 10.56 6.14
C ALA A 129 -29.72 10.14 5.03
N ARG A 130 -29.24 9.92 3.80
CA ARG A 130 -30.08 9.41 2.69
C ARG A 130 -30.59 7.99 2.94
N LEU A 131 -29.80 7.14 3.61
CA LEU A 131 -30.27 5.84 4.08
C LEU A 131 -31.38 6.01 5.12
N CYS A 132 -31.21 6.90 6.10
CA CYS A 132 -32.23 7.21 7.11
C CYS A 132 -33.56 7.66 6.47
N GLU A 133 -33.51 8.56 5.48
CA GLU A 133 -34.70 9.02 4.76
C GLU A 133 -35.44 7.86 4.08
N THR A 134 -34.69 6.92 3.52
CA THR A 134 -35.28 5.74 2.88
C THR A 134 -35.92 4.81 3.93
N CYS A 135 -35.30 4.66 5.10
CA CYS A 135 -35.92 3.96 6.24
C CYS A 135 -37.27 4.60 6.63
N ILE A 136 -37.34 5.94 6.68
CA ILE A 136 -38.57 6.67 7.02
C ILE A 136 -39.67 6.41 5.98
N LYS A 137 -39.35 6.44 4.69
CA LYS A 137 -40.32 6.14 3.63
C LYS A 137 -40.86 4.71 3.73
N GLN A 138 -40.01 3.73 4.07
CA GLN A 138 -40.43 2.34 4.22
C GLN A 138 -41.22 2.07 5.52
N GLN A 139 -41.05 2.91 6.55
CA GLN A 139 -41.86 2.87 7.78
C GLN A 139 -43.34 3.16 7.54
N GLN A 140 -43.67 3.97 6.55
CA GLN A 140 -45.05 4.26 6.18
C GLN A 140 -45.76 3.10 5.45
N LEU A 141 -45.02 2.06 5.04
CA LEU A 141 -45.51 0.94 4.22
C LEU A 141 -45.62 -0.39 4.98
N ASP A 142 -45.51 -0.41 6.32
CA ASP A 142 -45.51 -1.61 7.19
C ASP A 142 -44.40 -2.65 6.89
N GLN A 143 -43.42 -2.32 6.05
CA GLN A 143 -42.33 -3.23 5.66
C GLN A 143 -41.13 -3.22 6.63
N MET A 144 -41.17 -2.39 7.68
CA MET A 144 -40.04 -2.18 8.60
C MET A 144 -39.54 -3.43 9.31
N ARG A 145 -40.43 -4.37 9.64
CA ARG A 145 -40.03 -5.64 10.28
C ARG A 145 -39.13 -6.50 9.39
N LYS A 146 -39.28 -6.41 8.06
CA LYS A 146 -38.47 -7.17 7.09
C LYS A 146 -37.21 -6.42 6.65
N PHE A 147 -37.28 -5.10 6.63
CA PHE A 147 -36.18 -4.22 6.23
C PHE A 147 -35.16 -3.95 7.35
N GLY A 148 -35.61 -3.85 8.61
CA GLY A 148 -34.77 -3.58 9.78
C GLY A 148 -33.52 -4.46 9.91
N PRO A 149 -33.62 -5.80 9.80
CA PRO A 149 -32.45 -6.70 9.86
C PRO A 149 -31.39 -6.41 8.80
N LYS A 150 -31.82 -6.03 7.60
CA LYS A 150 -30.90 -5.82 6.47
C LYS A 150 -30.17 -4.49 6.60
N ILE A 151 -30.83 -3.44 7.08
CA ILE A 151 -30.13 -2.19 7.43
C ILE A 151 -29.16 -2.40 8.59
N LEU A 152 -29.57 -3.17 9.60
CA LEU A 152 -28.67 -3.56 10.68
C LEU A 152 -27.42 -4.28 10.16
N GLN A 153 -27.60 -5.23 9.23
CA GLN A 153 -26.47 -5.91 8.59
C GLN A 153 -25.56 -4.92 7.84
N LEU A 154 -26.13 -4.04 7.00
CA LEU A 154 -25.35 -3.04 6.25
C LEU A 154 -24.57 -2.09 7.18
N LEU A 155 -25.21 -1.61 8.25
CA LEU A 155 -24.57 -0.76 9.25
C LEU A 155 -23.45 -1.50 9.98
N THR A 156 -23.66 -2.78 10.30
CA THR A 156 -22.62 -3.62 10.92
C THR A 156 -21.42 -3.75 9.99
N GLU A 157 -21.65 -4.15 8.73
CA GLU A 157 -20.61 -4.27 7.70
C GLU A 157 -19.85 -2.95 7.49
N TRP A 158 -20.56 -1.81 7.49
CA TRP A 158 -19.93 -0.48 7.38
C TRP A 158 -19.05 -0.17 8.59
N THR A 159 -19.55 -0.35 9.81
CA THR A 159 -18.77 -0.09 11.04
C THR A 159 -17.55 -1.01 11.20
N GLU A 160 -17.62 -2.23 10.65
CA GLU A 160 -16.51 -3.17 10.66
C GLU A 160 -15.45 -2.85 9.62
N THR A 161 -15.89 -2.48 8.41
CA THR A 161 -14.98 -2.22 7.27
C THR A 161 -14.35 -0.84 7.35
N PHE A 162 -15.10 0.17 7.77
CA PHE A 162 -14.69 1.57 7.81
C PHE A 162 -15.02 2.24 9.15
N PRO A 163 -14.43 1.79 10.26
CA PRO A 163 -14.73 2.32 11.59
C PRO A 163 -14.46 3.83 11.71
N THR A 164 -13.49 4.35 10.95
CA THR A 164 -13.05 5.75 10.99
C THR A 164 -14.11 6.75 10.51
N ASP A 165 -15.06 6.34 9.68
CA ASP A 165 -16.20 7.19 9.26
C ASP A 165 -17.07 7.63 10.45
N PHE A 166 -17.06 6.84 11.52
CA PHE A 166 -17.86 7.07 12.73
C PHE A 166 -17.10 7.84 13.82
N ARG A 167 -15.98 8.50 13.47
CA ARG A 167 -15.28 9.42 14.38
C ARG A 167 -16.07 10.71 14.63
N GLU A 168 -16.86 11.13 13.65
CA GLU A 168 -17.65 12.36 13.74
C GLU A 168 -18.94 12.14 14.54
N GLU A 169 -19.22 13.05 15.47
CA GLU A 169 -20.42 12.99 16.31
C GLU A 169 -21.72 13.01 15.47
N LYS A 170 -21.71 13.73 14.35
CA LYS A 170 -22.83 13.75 13.38
C LYS A 170 -23.14 12.35 12.84
N MET A 171 -22.11 11.57 12.49
CA MET A 171 -22.28 10.21 11.99
C MET A 171 -22.87 9.29 13.06
N VAL A 172 -22.37 9.40 14.29
CA VAL A 172 -22.87 8.64 15.45
C VAL A 172 -24.32 9.02 15.78
N GLY A 173 -24.67 10.31 15.69
CA GLY A 173 -26.03 10.80 15.89
C GLY A 173 -27.01 10.18 14.88
N LEU A 174 -26.68 10.24 13.58
CA LEU A 174 -27.48 9.62 12.52
C LEU A 174 -27.61 8.11 12.71
N PHE A 175 -26.55 7.43 13.14
CA PHE A 175 -26.61 6.00 13.45
C PHE A 175 -27.63 5.74 14.57
N LYS A 176 -27.55 6.48 15.69
CA LYS A 176 -28.49 6.37 16.82
C LYS A 176 -29.93 6.67 16.41
N ASP A 177 -30.15 7.61 15.49
CA ASP A 177 -31.49 7.90 14.96
C ASP A 177 -32.08 6.70 14.22
N ILE A 178 -31.27 5.97 13.44
CA ILE A 178 -31.72 4.70 12.83
C ILE A 178 -32.05 3.67 13.92
N ILE A 179 -31.20 3.54 14.96
CA ILE A 179 -31.46 2.62 16.06
C ILE A 179 -32.82 2.91 16.70
N HIS A 180 -33.07 4.17 17.09
CA HIS A 180 -34.31 4.56 17.74
C HIS A 180 -35.56 4.31 16.89
N ARG A 181 -35.43 4.32 15.56
CA ARG A 181 -36.54 4.03 14.65
C ARG A 181 -36.80 2.53 14.46
N ILE A 182 -35.75 1.71 14.53
CA ILE A 182 -35.88 0.24 14.42
C ILE A 182 -36.28 -0.38 15.76
N ALA A 183 -35.90 0.22 16.89
CA ALA A 183 -36.14 -0.30 18.25
C ALA A 183 -37.59 -0.74 18.54
N PRO A 184 -38.63 0.00 18.13
CA PRO A 184 -40.02 -0.39 18.38
C PRO A 184 -40.48 -1.62 17.59
N CYS A 185 -39.71 -2.05 16.58
CA CYS A 185 -40.06 -3.18 15.73
C CYS A 185 -39.68 -4.53 16.36
N ASP A 186 -38.53 -4.60 17.05
CA ASP A 186 -38.01 -5.81 17.73
C ASP A 186 -36.92 -5.44 18.75
N GLU A 187 -37.07 -5.90 20.00
CA GLU A 187 -36.10 -5.67 21.08
C GLU A 187 -34.73 -6.32 20.79
N ALA A 188 -34.70 -7.41 20.02
CA ALA A 188 -33.47 -8.08 19.62
C ALA A 188 -32.59 -7.17 18.74
N TYR A 189 -33.19 -6.41 17.81
CA TYR A 189 -32.45 -5.48 16.94
C TYR A 189 -31.83 -4.34 17.73
N TRP A 190 -32.56 -3.82 18.73
CA TRP A 190 -32.03 -2.82 19.65
C TRP A 190 -30.78 -3.33 20.39
N LYS A 191 -30.83 -4.56 20.91
CA LYS A 191 -29.68 -5.18 21.61
C LYS A 191 -28.48 -5.32 20.67
N THR A 192 -28.68 -5.84 19.46
CA THR A 192 -27.61 -5.99 18.48
C THR A 192 -26.99 -4.64 18.08
N LEU A 193 -27.80 -3.60 17.85
CA LEU A 193 -27.31 -2.28 17.48
C LEU A 193 -26.48 -1.61 18.59
N ASN A 194 -26.91 -1.74 19.85
CA ASN A 194 -26.13 -1.25 20.98
C ASN A 194 -24.80 -2.01 21.10
N GLN A 195 -24.79 -3.32 20.84
CA GLN A 195 -23.56 -4.10 20.79
C GLN A 195 -22.63 -3.61 19.67
N VAL A 196 -23.16 -3.33 18.47
CA VAL A 196 -22.38 -2.78 17.35
C VAL A 196 -21.76 -1.43 17.73
N LEU A 197 -22.55 -0.52 18.34
CA LEU A 197 -22.05 0.79 18.77
C LEU A 197 -20.96 0.67 19.85
N GLN A 198 -21.11 -0.27 20.78
CA GLN A 198 -20.12 -0.55 21.82
C GLN A 198 -18.81 -1.09 21.21
N THR A 199 -18.91 -2.09 20.32
CA THR A 199 -17.77 -2.66 19.60
C THR A 199 -17.06 -1.59 18.76
N LEU A 200 -17.81 -0.74 18.07
CA LEU A 200 -17.27 0.38 17.30
C LEU A 200 -16.51 1.37 18.18
N SER A 201 -17.07 1.72 19.34
CA SER A 201 -16.42 2.62 20.30
C SER A 201 -15.09 2.03 20.80
N GLN A 202 -15.05 0.73 21.08
CA GLN A 202 -13.81 0.03 21.46
C GLN A 202 -12.79 0.01 20.32
N LYS A 203 -13.22 -0.29 19.09
CA LYS A 203 -12.36 -0.24 17.89
C LYS A 203 -11.76 1.15 17.66
N LEU A 204 -12.59 2.20 17.75
CA LEU A 204 -12.15 3.58 17.60
C LEU A 204 -11.12 3.98 18.66
N ALA A 205 -11.32 3.55 19.92
CA ALA A 205 -10.36 3.77 20.99
C ALA A 205 -9.03 3.04 20.72
N ALA A 206 -9.08 1.80 20.24
CA ALA A 206 -7.87 1.03 19.87
C ALA A 206 -7.10 1.71 18.73
N ILE A 207 -7.79 2.19 17.68
CA ILE A 207 -7.16 2.93 16.58
C ILE A 207 -6.51 4.22 17.10
N ALA A 208 -7.18 4.97 17.98
CA ALA A 208 -6.63 6.19 18.57
C ALA A 208 -5.36 5.92 19.40
N GLN A 209 -5.35 4.84 20.19
CA GLN A 209 -4.17 4.42 20.94
C GLN A 209 -3.00 4.01 20.02
N GLY A 210 -3.29 3.29 18.94
CA GLY A 210 -2.30 2.94 17.91
C GLY A 210 -1.67 4.17 17.27
N GLU A 211 -2.47 5.17 16.88
CA GLU A 211 -1.99 6.46 16.36
C GLU A 211 -1.03 7.14 17.35
N GLU A 212 -1.37 7.18 18.65
CA GLU A 212 -0.50 7.77 19.67
C GLU A 212 0.82 7.00 19.87
N CYS A 213 0.78 5.67 19.88
CA CYS A 213 1.98 4.83 20.01
C CYS A 213 2.95 5.07 18.85
N ILE A 214 2.44 5.12 17.61
CA ILE A 214 3.22 5.44 16.42
C ILE A 214 3.88 6.81 16.56
N VAL A 215 3.15 7.84 17.02
CA VAL A 215 3.70 9.19 17.23
C VAL A 215 4.79 9.19 18.31
N LYS A 216 4.61 8.48 19.44
CA LYS A 216 5.60 8.37 20.52
C LYS A 216 6.89 7.68 20.08
N VAL A 217 6.80 6.59 19.31
CA VAL A 217 7.96 5.88 18.74
C VAL A 217 8.70 6.78 17.74
N ASN A 218 7.97 7.52 16.91
CA ASN A 218 8.56 8.48 15.97
C ASN A 218 9.26 9.64 16.71
N ALA A 219 8.66 10.20 17.75
CA ALA A 219 9.28 11.27 18.53
C ALA A 219 10.54 10.78 19.26
N SER A 220 10.50 9.57 19.82
CA SER A 220 11.63 8.97 20.55
C SER A 220 12.79 8.62 19.62
N SER A 221 12.50 8.09 18.43
CA SER A 221 13.54 7.82 17.42
C SER A 221 14.19 9.11 16.92
N VAL A 222 13.44 10.18 16.69
CA VAL A 222 13.97 11.49 16.26
C VAL A 222 14.77 12.19 17.38
N SER A 223 14.28 12.19 18.63
CA SER A 223 15.00 12.73 19.79
C SER A 223 16.32 11.99 20.03
N SER A 224 16.33 10.65 19.90
CA SER A 224 17.54 9.86 20.08
C SER A 224 18.64 10.17 19.04
N ILE A 225 18.25 10.60 17.83
CA ILE A 225 19.16 11.04 16.77
C ILE A 225 19.79 12.40 17.14
N SER A 226 18.98 13.36 17.63
CA SER A 226 19.43 14.69 18.09
C SER A 226 20.49 14.59 19.20
N ASP A 227 20.18 13.86 20.27
CA ASP A 227 20.97 13.89 21.50
C ASP A 227 22.29 13.11 21.37
N LYS A 228 22.29 12.03 20.56
CA LYS A 228 23.49 11.23 20.32
C LYS A 228 24.40 11.82 19.24
N LEU A 229 23.89 12.62 18.30
CA LEU A 229 24.71 13.33 17.30
C LEU A 229 25.68 14.34 17.95
N VAL A 230 25.29 14.93 19.09
CA VAL A 230 26.16 15.80 19.89
C VAL A 230 27.29 15.00 20.56
N ALA A 231 27.02 13.77 21.00
CA ALA A 231 27.99 12.90 21.66
C ALA A 231 29.08 12.34 20.70
N PHE A 232 28.74 12.11 19.42
CA PHE A 232 29.70 11.63 18.40
C PHE A 232 30.85 12.61 18.12
N LYS A 233 30.70 13.90 18.47
CA LYS A 233 31.74 14.93 18.23
C LYS A 233 32.80 15.04 19.33
N THR A 234 32.59 14.45 20.51
CA THR A 234 33.44 14.77 21.67
C THR A 234 34.02 13.57 22.43
N LYS A 235 33.49 12.35 22.31
CA LYS A 235 34.11 11.14 22.90
C LYS A 235 33.80 9.90 22.05
N SER A 236 34.72 8.94 21.98
CA SER A 236 34.45 7.59 21.48
C SER A 236 33.22 7.03 22.20
N PRO A 237 32.14 6.65 21.50
CA PRO A 237 30.89 6.31 22.16
C PRO A 237 31.05 5.04 23.00
N PRO A 238 30.39 4.96 24.17
CA PRO A 238 30.38 3.75 24.98
C PRO A 238 29.71 2.64 24.16
N ILE A 239 30.33 1.46 24.16
CA ILE A 239 29.96 0.19 23.48
C ILE A 239 28.52 0.24 22.94
N GLN A 240 28.36 0.65 21.68
CA GLN A 240 27.11 0.44 20.97
C GLN A 240 27.00 -1.05 20.74
N LYS A 241 25.95 -1.69 21.28
CA LYS A 241 25.65 -3.08 20.95
C LYS A 241 25.37 -3.14 19.44
N GLU A 242 26.23 -3.84 18.71
CA GLU A 242 26.06 -4.15 17.29
C GLU A 242 24.89 -5.12 17.11
N MET A 243 24.17 -5.10 15.98
CA MET A 243 23.04 -6.00 15.72
C MET A 243 23.39 -7.46 16.01
N LEU A 244 24.56 -7.91 15.55
CA LEU A 244 25.05 -9.29 15.75
C LEU A 244 25.27 -9.68 17.22
N SER A 245 25.37 -8.70 18.13
CA SER A 245 25.44 -8.96 19.58
C SER A 245 24.07 -9.12 20.23
N ILE A 246 23.01 -8.65 19.57
CA ILE A 246 21.62 -8.70 20.04
C ILE A 246 20.91 -9.89 19.38
N CYS A 247 21.10 -10.04 18.07
CA CYS A 247 20.56 -11.15 17.28
C CYS A 247 21.62 -11.61 16.27
N ASN A 248 22.08 -12.85 16.43
CA ASN A 248 23.01 -13.49 15.50
C ASN A 248 22.32 -14.54 14.61
N ASP A 249 21.01 -14.75 14.79
CA ASP A 249 20.22 -15.68 14.00
C ASP A 249 19.39 -14.93 12.93
N PRO A 250 19.69 -15.09 11.63
CA PRO A 250 18.99 -14.37 10.57
C PRO A 250 17.51 -14.72 10.49
N TYR A 251 17.12 -15.95 10.89
CA TYR A 251 15.72 -16.38 10.88
C TYR A 251 14.92 -15.63 11.94
N THR A 252 15.43 -15.56 13.17
CA THR A 252 14.82 -14.79 14.25
C THR A 252 14.67 -13.32 13.86
N LEU A 253 15.70 -12.69 13.27
CA LEU A 253 15.58 -11.28 12.87
C LEU A 253 14.52 -11.07 11.79
N ALA A 254 14.43 -11.94 10.78
CA ALA A 254 13.39 -11.87 9.75
C ALA A 254 11.97 -12.02 10.33
N GLN A 255 11.80 -12.87 11.36
CA GLN A 255 10.54 -13.00 12.09
C GLN A 255 10.18 -11.72 12.85
N GLN A 256 11.15 -11.09 13.53
CA GLN A 256 10.91 -9.82 14.24
C GLN A 256 10.63 -8.66 13.28
N LEU A 257 11.28 -8.62 12.11
CA LEU A 257 10.91 -7.66 11.05
C LEU A 257 9.48 -7.89 10.59
N THR A 258 9.07 -9.15 10.41
CA THR A 258 7.70 -9.50 10.01
C THR A 258 6.66 -9.08 11.05
N HIS A 259 6.96 -9.17 12.34
CA HIS A 259 6.13 -8.62 13.42
C HIS A 259 5.88 -7.11 13.23
N ILE A 260 6.96 -6.33 13.06
CA ILE A 260 6.86 -4.88 12.89
C ILE A 260 6.08 -4.51 11.63
N GLU A 261 6.30 -5.23 10.54
CA GLU A 261 5.59 -5.02 9.28
C GLU A 261 4.08 -5.26 9.46
N LEU A 262 3.68 -6.40 10.03
CA LEU A 262 2.26 -6.71 10.28
C LEU A 262 1.61 -5.74 11.27
N GLU A 263 2.34 -5.30 12.31
CA GLU A 263 1.87 -4.27 13.22
C GLU A 263 1.58 -2.97 12.46
N HIS A 264 2.50 -2.46 11.65
CA HIS A 264 2.28 -1.26 10.85
C HIS A 264 1.11 -1.41 9.87
N LEU A 265 1.04 -2.56 9.17
CA LEU A 265 -0.04 -2.84 8.21
C LEU A 265 -1.42 -2.89 8.86
N SER A 266 -1.53 -3.43 10.08
CA SER A 266 -2.81 -3.56 10.79
C SER A 266 -3.54 -2.22 10.95
N HIS A 267 -2.77 -1.14 11.12
CA HIS A 267 -3.27 0.23 11.32
C HIS A 267 -3.77 0.90 10.03
N ILE A 268 -3.40 0.41 8.84
CA ILE A 268 -3.74 1.06 7.57
C ILE A 268 -5.20 0.76 7.19
N GLY A 269 -6.05 1.79 7.14
CA GLY A 269 -7.44 1.68 6.69
C GLY A 269 -7.60 1.61 5.16
N PRO A 270 -8.63 0.92 4.63
CA PRO A 270 -8.90 0.89 3.19
C PRO A 270 -9.19 2.30 2.63
N GLU A 271 -9.82 3.16 3.43
CA GLU A 271 -10.09 4.56 3.08
C GLU A 271 -8.82 5.38 2.88
N GLU A 272 -7.69 5.04 3.53
CA GLU A 272 -6.44 5.79 3.38
C GLU A 272 -5.90 5.70 1.95
N PHE A 273 -6.14 4.60 1.24
CA PHE A 273 -5.75 4.45 -0.16
C PHE A 273 -6.52 5.40 -1.06
N VAL A 274 -7.83 5.57 -0.86
CA VAL A 274 -8.62 6.51 -1.65
C VAL A 274 -8.27 7.95 -1.27
N GLN A 275 -8.18 8.24 0.03
CA GLN A 275 -7.85 9.57 0.56
C GLN A 275 -6.47 10.05 0.12
N ALA A 276 -5.50 9.16 -0.05
CA ALA A 276 -4.17 9.50 -0.55
C ALA A 276 -4.20 10.17 -1.94
N PHE A 277 -5.23 9.89 -2.75
CA PHE A 277 -5.35 10.36 -4.13
C PHE A 277 -6.43 11.40 -4.34
N VAL A 278 -7.16 11.80 -3.29
CA VAL A 278 -8.13 12.90 -3.37
C VAL A 278 -7.39 14.21 -3.57
N GLN A 279 -7.11 14.57 -4.82
CA GLN A 279 -6.72 15.93 -5.17
C GLN A 279 -7.96 16.79 -5.37
N LYS A 280 -7.89 18.03 -4.85
CA LYS A 280 -8.90 19.07 -5.05
C LYS A 280 -9.06 19.31 -6.56
N ASP A 281 -10.16 18.84 -7.14
CA ASP A 281 -10.62 19.37 -8.42
C ASP A 281 -10.72 20.89 -8.29
N LYS A 282 -9.82 21.60 -8.98
CA LYS A 282 -9.83 23.07 -9.01
C LYS A 282 -10.97 23.62 -9.88
N LEU A 283 -11.70 22.75 -10.59
CA LEU A 283 -12.76 23.13 -11.52
C LEU A 283 -14.16 23.17 -10.89
N ASP A 284 -14.39 22.50 -9.76
CA ASP A 284 -15.66 22.56 -9.02
C ASP A 284 -15.53 23.48 -7.79
N SER A 285 -15.64 24.79 -8.04
CA SER A 285 -15.57 25.84 -7.00
C SER A 285 -16.85 25.95 -6.14
N THR A 286 -17.82 25.04 -6.30
CA THR A 286 -19.15 25.17 -5.68
C THR A 286 -19.53 24.08 -4.69
N GLN A 287 -18.67 23.11 -4.43
CA GLN A 287 -18.82 22.21 -3.27
C GLN A 287 -17.44 21.91 -2.70
N PRO A 288 -17.17 22.24 -1.42
CA PRO A 288 -15.96 21.76 -0.78
C PRO A 288 -16.06 20.24 -0.67
N CYS A 289 -15.46 19.52 -1.62
CA CYS A 289 -15.08 18.13 -1.38
C CYS A 289 -14.22 18.15 -0.11
N PHE A 290 -14.66 17.41 0.92
CA PHE A 290 -14.23 17.47 2.32
C PHE A 290 -12.73 17.73 2.46
N SER A 291 -12.35 19.01 2.59
CA SER A 291 -10.94 19.43 2.54
C SER A 291 -10.51 20.25 3.74
N GLU A 292 -11.22 20.13 4.86
CA GLU A 292 -10.76 20.67 6.15
C GLU A 292 -10.08 19.65 7.06
N GLN A 293 -10.16 18.34 6.80
CA GLN A 293 -9.21 17.38 7.38
C GLN A 293 -7.88 17.41 6.62
N LYS A 294 -7.12 18.49 6.81
CA LYS A 294 -5.67 18.47 6.57
C LYS A 294 -5.06 17.25 7.30
N LYS A 295 -4.40 16.37 6.54
CA LYS A 295 -3.27 15.51 7.00
C LYS A 295 -3.54 14.33 7.94
N LYS A 296 -4.21 13.25 7.50
CA LYS A 296 -4.08 11.97 8.22
C LYS A 296 -3.95 10.72 7.33
N THR A 297 -3.04 10.72 6.36
CA THR A 297 -2.41 9.46 5.89
C THR A 297 -1.25 9.08 6.82
N THR A 298 -1.48 9.20 8.14
CA THR A 298 -0.41 9.05 9.15
C THR A 298 0.14 7.63 9.18
N ASN A 299 -0.70 6.63 8.89
CA ASN A 299 -0.30 5.23 8.91
C ASN A 299 0.47 4.87 7.63
N LEU A 300 -0.03 5.28 6.45
CA LEU A 300 0.71 5.16 5.19
C LEU A 300 2.10 5.80 5.29
N GLU A 301 2.18 7.04 5.79
CA GLU A 301 3.44 7.73 5.99
C GLU A 301 4.34 7.06 7.05
N ALA A 302 3.77 6.56 8.14
CA ALA A 302 4.51 5.82 9.16
C ALA A 302 5.13 4.55 8.58
N TYR A 303 4.40 3.84 7.72
CA TYR A 303 4.90 2.63 7.11
C TYR A 303 6.02 2.89 6.10
N VAL A 304 5.92 3.97 5.31
CA VAL A 304 7.02 4.44 4.46
C VAL A 304 8.24 4.85 5.29
N ARG A 305 8.02 5.53 6.42
CA ARG A 305 9.11 5.88 7.35
C ARG A 305 9.79 4.65 7.93
N TRP A 306 9.03 3.61 8.27
CA TRP A 306 9.59 2.32 8.70
C TRP A 306 10.47 1.69 7.62
N PHE A 307 10.00 1.61 6.38
CA PHE A 307 10.77 1.11 5.25
C PHE A 307 12.13 1.83 5.13
N ASN A 308 12.10 3.16 5.12
CA ASN A 308 13.32 3.98 5.03
C ASN A 308 14.24 3.77 6.24
N ARG A 309 13.69 3.71 7.45
CA ARG A 309 14.45 3.43 8.67
C ARG A 309 15.20 2.10 8.54
N LEU A 310 14.53 1.05 8.07
CA LEU A 310 15.15 -0.27 7.88
C LEU A 310 16.28 -0.21 6.85
N CYS A 311 16.09 0.48 5.71
CA CYS A 311 17.15 0.69 4.73
C CYS A 311 18.40 1.34 5.36
N TYR A 312 18.22 2.44 6.11
CA TYR A 312 19.33 3.14 6.75
C TYR A 312 19.94 2.33 7.90
N LEU A 313 19.17 1.56 8.64
CA LEU A 313 19.67 0.68 9.69
C LEU A 313 20.62 -0.37 9.11
N VAL A 314 20.22 -1.03 8.02
CA VAL A 314 21.07 -2.02 7.32
C VAL A 314 22.37 -1.37 6.85
N ALA A 315 22.30 -0.21 6.21
CA ALA A 315 23.49 0.53 5.78
C ALA A 315 24.38 0.92 6.96
N THR A 316 23.78 1.34 8.07
CA THR A 316 24.48 1.71 9.31
C THR A 316 25.23 0.52 9.88
N GLU A 317 24.54 -0.60 10.12
CA GLU A 317 25.13 -1.82 10.67
C GLU A 317 26.29 -2.35 9.81
N ILE A 318 26.20 -2.26 8.48
CA ILE A 318 27.29 -2.70 7.59
C ILE A 318 28.50 -1.76 7.67
N CYS A 319 28.27 -0.45 7.78
CA CYS A 319 29.33 0.55 7.77
C CYS A 319 29.97 0.77 9.16
N MET A 320 29.31 0.37 10.24
CA MET A 320 29.77 0.55 11.62
C MET A 320 31.07 -0.21 11.95
N PRO A 321 31.23 -1.51 11.61
CA PRO A 321 32.44 -2.24 11.97
C PRO A 321 33.72 -1.70 11.29
N ALA A 322 34.75 -1.50 12.10
CA ALA A 322 36.07 -1.03 11.68
C ALA A 322 36.73 -1.97 10.66
N LYS A 323 36.66 -3.27 10.92
CA LYS A 323 37.40 -4.30 10.19
C LYS A 323 36.57 -4.79 9.01
N LYS A 324 37.16 -4.78 7.81
CA LYS A 324 36.53 -5.30 6.57
C LYS A 324 35.99 -6.73 6.69
N LYS A 325 36.62 -7.58 7.52
CA LYS A 325 36.15 -8.97 7.77
C LYS A 325 34.83 -8.98 8.56
N GLN A 326 34.69 -8.11 9.56
CA GLN A 326 33.46 -7.99 10.33
C GLN A 326 32.33 -7.39 9.48
N ARG A 327 32.63 -6.35 8.69
CA ARG A 327 31.64 -5.82 7.72
C ARG A 327 31.13 -6.88 6.75
N ALA A 328 32.01 -7.75 6.25
CA ALA A 328 31.61 -8.84 5.38
C ALA A 328 30.67 -9.84 6.08
N GLN A 329 30.88 -10.12 7.37
CA GLN A 329 29.98 -10.96 8.17
C GLN A 329 28.59 -10.31 8.34
N VAL A 330 28.54 -8.99 8.56
CA VAL A 330 27.27 -8.26 8.65
C VAL A 330 26.52 -8.28 7.30
N ILE A 331 27.23 -8.12 6.18
CA ILE A 331 26.65 -8.26 4.83
C ILE A 331 26.05 -9.67 4.66
N GLU A 332 26.83 -10.72 4.94
CA GLU A 332 26.36 -12.11 4.82
C GLU A 332 25.14 -12.38 5.71
N PHE A 333 25.14 -11.86 6.93
CA PHE A 333 24.00 -11.95 7.83
C PHE A 333 22.74 -11.33 7.23
N PHE A 334 22.79 -10.07 6.76
CA PHE A 334 21.61 -9.44 6.16
C PHE A 334 21.19 -10.07 4.83
N ILE A 335 22.10 -10.71 4.08
CA ILE A 335 21.73 -11.51 2.89
C ILE A 335 20.87 -12.70 3.33
N ASP A 336 21.24 -13.38 4.41
CA ASP A 336 20.46 -14.49 4.94
C ASP A 336 19.12 -14.04 5.56
N VAL A 337 19.08 -12.87 6.21
CA VAL A 337 17.83 -12.23 6.69
C VAL A 337 16.91 -11.93 5.51
N ALA A 338 17.43 -11.28 4.45
CA ALA A 338 16.67 -10.96 3.25
C ALA A 338 16.10 -12.22 2.57
N ARG A 339 16.91 -13.29 2.49
CA ARG A 339 16.45 -14.58 1.98
C ARG A 339 15.29 -15.13 2.82
N GLU A 340 15.37 -15.03 4.14
CA GLU A 340 14.27 -15.50 4.98
C GLU A 340 13.03 -14.61 4.87
N CYS A 341 13.18 -13.29 4.71
CA CYS A 341 12.06 -12.41 4.36
C CYS A 341 11.37 -12.86 3.08
N PHE A 342 12.12 -13.24 2.03
CA PHE A 342 11.54 -13.82 0.80
C PHE A 342 10.76 -15.11 1.08
N ASN A 343 11.32 -16.03 1.87
CA ASN A 343 10.68 -17.31 2.21
C ASN A 343 9.38 -17.12 3.01
N ILE A 344 9.35 -16.16 3.94
CA ILE A 344 8.18 -15.83 4.75
C ILE A 344 7.07 -15.19 3.88
N GLY A 345 7.42 -14.57 2.75
CA GLY A 345 6.51 -13.70 1.98
C GLY A 345 6.55 -12.24 2.43
N ASN A 346 7.60 -11.84 3.15
CA ASN A 346 7.88 -10.47 3.55
C ASN A 346 8.71 -9.73 2.49
N PHE A 347 8.06 -9.30 1.41
CA PHE A 347 8.73 -8.63 0.30
C PHE A 347 9.10 -7.18 0.60
N ASN A 348 8.40 -6.51 1.52
CA ASN A 348 8.72 -5.13 1.90
C ASN A 348 10.07 -5.04 2.63
N SER A 349 10.28 -5.85 3.68
CA SER A 349 11.57 -5.90 4.39
C SER A 349 12.70 -6.41 3.50
N LEU A 350 12.43 -7.41 2.63
CA LEU A 350 13.39 -7.87 1.62
C LEU A 350 13.88 -6.70 0.75
N MET A 351 12.95 -5.92 0.20
CA MET A 351 13.28 -4.77 -0.64
C MET A 351 14.03 -3.70 0.14
N ALA A 352 13.67 -3.45 1.40
CA ALA A 352 14.34 -2.49 2.27
C ALA A 352 15.80 -2.90 2.53
N ILE A 353 16.05 -4.18 2.81
CA ILE A 353 17.40 -4.70 3.05
C ILE A 353 18.25 -4.58 1.78
N ILE A 354 17.73 -5.01 0.62
CA ILE A 354 18.43 -4.84 -0.68
C ILE A 354 18.75 -3.37 -0.94
N SER A 355 17.77 -2.48 -0.71
CA SER A 355 17.94 -1.03 -0.88
C SER A 355 19.03 -0.47 0.03
N GLY A 356 19.07 -0.89 1.30
CA GLY A 356 20.12 -0.54 2.26
C GLY A 356 21.52 -0.96 1.81
N MET A 357 21.67 -2.17 1.26
CA MET A 357 22.95 -2.67 0.73
C MET A 357 23.40 -1.95 -0.54
N ASN A 358 22.44 -1.48 -1.35
CA ASN A 358 22.72 -0.74 -2.59
C ASN A 358 22.99 0.74 -2.38
N MET A 359 22.81 1.27 -1.17
CA MET A 359 23.20 2.64 -0.82
C MET A 359 24.69 2.87 -1.07
N SER A 360 25.04 4.06 -1.57
CA SER A 360 26.43 4.45 -1.89
C SER A 360 27.46 4.13 -0.79
N PRO A 361 27.21 4.40 0.51
CA PRO A 361 28.15 4.04 1.58
C PRO A 361 28.52 2.56 1.64
N VAL A 362 27.61 1.67 1.25
CA VAL A 362 27.80 0.22 1.28
C VAL A 362 28.30 -0.30 -0.08
N SER A 363 27.64 0.06 -1.18
CA SER A 363 27.93 -0.48 -2.53
C SER A 363 29.33 -0.11 -3.04
N ARG A 364 29.95 0.94 -2.49
CA ARG A 364 31.34 1.36 -2.79
C ARG A 364 32.42 0.56 -2.05
N LEU A 365 32.08 -0.23 -1.03
CA LEU A 365 33.05 -0.97 -0.20
C LEU A 365 33.63 -2.20 -0.93
N LYS A 366 34.24 -2.02 -2.10
CA LYS A 366 34.65 -3.10 -3.01
C LYS A 366 35.51 -4.18 -2.33
N LYS A 367 36.43 -3.76 -1.45
CA LYS A 367 37.29 -4.68 -0.67
C LYS A 367 36.53 -5.52 0.36
N THR A 368 35.42 -5.00 0.89
CA THR A 368 34.54 -5.73 1.81
C THR A 368 33.67 -6.71 1.01
N TRP A 369 33.06 -6.25 -0.09
CA TRP A 369 32.26 -7.10 -0.98
C TRP A 369 33.07 -8.29 -1.54
N GLY A 370 34.34 -8.08 -1.89
CA GLY A 370 35.23 -9.16 -2.32
C GLY A 370 35.55 -10.22 -1.25
N LYS A 371 35.13 -10.00 0.01
CA LYS A 371 35.25 -10.98 1.11
C LYS A 371 33.94 -11.68 1.45
N ALA A 372 32.81 -11.10 1.07
CA ALA A 372 31.49 -11.64 1.37
C ALA A 372 31.05 -12.65 0.30
N LYS A 373 30.26 -13.64 0.69
CA LYS A 373 29.59 -14.57 -0.23
C LYS A 373 28.36 -13.92 -0.85
N THR A 374 28.51 -13.32 -2.04
CA THR A 374 27.48 -12.49 -2.68
C THR A 374 26.52 -13.24 -3.61
N ALA A 375 26.74 -14.53 -3.90
CA ALA A 375 25.92 -15.26 -4.87
C ALA A 375 24.41 -15.22 -4.54
N LYS A 376 24.05 -15.39 -3.25
CA LYS A 376 22.66 -15.29 -2.78
C LYS A 376 22.09 -13.88 -2.95
N PHE A 377 22.91 -12.85 -2.77
CA PHE A 377 22.49 -11.45 -2.91
C PHE A 377 22.03 -11.15 -4.34
N PHE A 378 22.81 -11.54 -5.35
CA PHE A 378 22.45 -11.32 -6.75
C PHE A 378 21.17 -12.06 -7.16
N ILE A 379 20.90 -13.23 -6.58
CA ILE A 379 19.63 -13.95 -6.80
C ILE A 379 18.47 -13.12 -6.23
N LEU A 380 18.61 -12.60 -5.01
CA LEU A 380 17.58 -11.76 -4.38
C LEU A 380 17.36 -10.44 -5.13
N GLU A 381 18.42 -9.80 -5.60
CA GLU A 381 18.32 -8.61 -6.47
C GLU A 381 17.55 -8.93 -7.75
N HIS A 382 17.85 -10.06 -8.41
CA HIS A 382 17.13 -10.48 -9.60
C HIS A 382 15.63 -10.73 -9.35
N GLN A 383 15.26 -11.25 -8.18
CA GLN A 383 13.85 -11.43 -7.80
C GLN A 383 13.12 -10.09 -7.64
N MET A 384 13.82 -9.05 -7.20
CA MET A 384 13.25 -7.72 -6.95
C MET A 384 13.55 -6.70 -8.07
N ASP A 385 14.06 -7.18 -9.20
CA ASP A 385 14.49 -6.34 -10.31
C ASP A 385 13.29 -5.60 -10.95
N PRO A 386 13.42 -4.30 -11.28
CA PRO A 386 12.32 -3.50 -11.82
C PRO A 386 11.98 -3.81 -13.30
N THR A 387 12.80 -4.59 -14.01
CA THR A 387 12.57 -4.94 -15.42
C THR A 387 11.22 -5.61 -15.62
N GLY A 388 10.55 -5.27 -16.74
CA GLY A 388 9.21 -5.78 -17.04
C GLY A 388 8.17 -5.38 -16.00
N ASN A 389 8.29 -4.17 -15.42
CA ASN A 389 7.46 -3.69 -14.31
C ASN A 389 7.44 -4.67 -13.13
N PHE A 390 8.64 -5.05 -12.66
CA PHE A 390 8.83 -5.98 -11.57
C PHE A 390 8.26 -7.38 -11.84
N TYR A 391 8.49 -7.92 -13.04
CA TYR A 391 7.92 -9.20 -13.48
C TYR A 391 8.21 -10.36 -12.51
N ASN A 392 9.46 -10.51 -12.08
CA ASN A 392 9.89 -11.57 -11.17
C ASN A 392 9.21 -11.44 -9.81
N TYR A 393 9.27 -10.25 -9.20
CA TYR A 393 8.60 -9.96 -7.94
C TYR A 393 7.10 -10.25 -8.02
N ARG A 394 6.41 -9.80 -9.07
CA ARG A 394 4.97 -10.05 -9.24
C ARG A 394 4.65 -11.54 -9.33
N THR A 395 5.52 -12.33 -9.96
CA THR A 395 5.40 -13.79 -10.00
C THR A 395 5.56 -14.40 -8.61
N ALA A 396 6.56 -13.94 -7.84
CA ALA A 396 6.76 -14.38 -6.46
C ALA A 396 5.60 -13.98 -5.54
N LEU A 397 5.06 -12.77 -5.70
CA LEU A 397 3.89 -12.28 -4.96
C LEU A 397 2.65 -13.13 -5.25
N ARG A 398 2.37 -13.44 -6.53
CA ARG A 398 1.27 -14.35 -6.90
C ARG A 398 1.43 -15.73 -6.26
N GLY A 399 2.66 -16.25 -6.27
CA GLY A 399 2.98 -17.50 -5.58
C GLY A 399 2.67 -17.41 -4.08
N ALA A 400 3.03 -16.32 -3.41
CA ALA A 400 2.72 -16.10 -2.00
C ALA A 400 1.23 -15.96 -1.71
N ALA A 401 0.50 -15.21 -2.53
CA ALA A 401 -0.95 -15.08 -2.43
C ALA A 401 -1.65 -16.44 -2.58
N HIS A 402 -1.22 -17.26 -3.56
CA HIS A 402 -1.76 -18.60 -3.73
C HIS A 402 -1.47 -19.51 -2.53
N ARG A 403 -0.21 -19.50 -2.02
CA ARG A 403 0.15 -20.24 -0.80
C ARG A 403 -0.73 -19.85 0.39
N SER A 404 -1.04 -18.56 0.53
CA SER A 404 -1.90 -18.05 1.59
C SER A 404 -3.34 -18.57 1.50
N GLN A 405 -3.87 -18.73 0.28
CA GLN A 405 -5.23 -19.23 0.06
C GLN A 405 -5.36 -20.71 0.40
N THR A 406 -4.31 -21.49 0.14
CA THR A 406 -4.28 -22.95 0.40
C THR A 406 -3.51 -23.31 1.67
N ALA A 407 -3.32 -22.35 2.58
CA ALA A 407 -2.46 -22.49 3.74
C ALA A 407 -3.04 -23.47 4.77
N ASN A 408 -2.20 -24.37 5.28
CA ASN A 408 -2.54 -25.29 6.36
C ASN A 408 -2.02 -24.81 7.72
N SER A 409 -1.21 -23.74 7.72
CA SER A 409 -0.66 -23.11 8.92
C SER A 409 -0.75 -21.58 8.83
N ASN A 410 -0.75 -20.90 9.97
CA ASN A 410 -0.77 -19.43 10.00
C ASN A 410 0.51 -18.83 9.38
N ARG A 411 1.65 -19.53 9.40
CA ARG A 411 2.88 -19.06 8.76
C ARG A 411 2.74 -18.91 7.25
N GLU A 412 2.03 -19.84 6.60
CA GLU A 412 1.87 -19.85 5.14
C GLU A 412 0.91 -18.76 4.63
N LYS A 413 0.13 -18.16 5.52
CA LYS A 413 -0.81 -17.06 5.21
C LYS A 413 -0.14 -15.69 5.12
N ILE A 414 1.14 -15.56 5.48
CA ILE A 414 1.82 -14.27 5.50
C ILE A 414 2.10 -13.81 4.06
N VAL A 415 1.58 -12.63 3.72
CA VAL A 415 1.87 -11.92 2.47
C VAL A 415 2.05 -10.44 2.78
N ILE A 416 3.28 -9.94 2.64
CA ILE A 416 3.59 -8.52 2.85
C ILE A 416 4.17 -7.99 1.54
N PRO A 417 3.37 -7.29 0.73
CA PRO A 417 3.80 -6.83 -0.59
C PRO A 417 4.87 -5.75 -0.49
N PHE A 418 5.63 -5.54 -1.57
CA PHE A 418 6.48 -4.36 -1.68
C PHE A 418 5.56 -3.13 -1.78
N PHE A 419 5.39 -2.44 -0.66
CA PHE A 419 4.29 -1.50 -0.46
C PHE A 419 4.30 -0.33 -1.44
N SER A 420 5.50 0.18 -1.76
CA SER A 420 5.63 1.29 -2.71
C SER A 420 5.11 0.93 -4.10
N LEU A 421 5.29 -0.31 -4.54
CA LEU A 421 4.78 -0.77 -5.83
C LEU A 421 3.26 -0.97 -5.80
N LEU A 422 2.71 -1.47 -4.69
CA LEU A 422 1.27 -1.56 -4.49
C LEU A 422 0.61 -0.17 -4.57
N ILE A 423 1.15 0.81 -3.84
CA ILE A 423 0.65 2.20 -3.88
C ILE A 423 0.76 2.80 -5.29
N LYS A 424 1.87 2.54 -5.99
CA LYS A 424 2.06 2.96 -7.38
C LYS A 424 0.96 2.40 -8.29
N ASP A 425 0.65 1.12 -8.18
CA ASP A 425 -0.35 0.47 -9.02
C ASP A 425 -1.76 1.01 -8.73
N ILE A 426 -2.12 1.19 -7.45
CA ILE A 426 -3.40 1.78 -7.04
C ILE A 426 -3.52 3.23 -7.53
N TYR A 427 -2.43 4.01 -7.46
CA TYR A 427 -2.39 5.38 -7.99
C TYR A 427 -2.65 5.41 -9.50
N PHE A 428 -1.92 4.63 -10.30
CA PHE A 428 -2.11 4.64 -11.76
C PHE A 428 -3.48 4.10 -12.17
N LEU A 429 -4.06 3.17 -11.41
CA LEU A 429 -5.43 2.75 -11.62
C LEU A 429 -6.42 3.90 -11.38
N ASN A 430 -6.18 4.70 -10.34
CA ASN A 430 -7.00 5.87 -10.07
C ASN A 430 -6.84 6.96 -11.14
N GLU A 431 -5.62 7.27 -11.57
CA GLU A 431 -5.39 8.36 -12.54
C GLU A 431 -5.69 7.95 -13.98
N GLY A 432 -5.63 6.66 -14.30
CA GLY A 432 -5.80 6.15 -15.67
C GLY A 432 -7.18 6.41 -16.28
N CYS A 433 -8.20 6.65 -15.45
CA CYS A 433 -9.59 6.85 -15.89
C CYS A 433 -10.29 7.95 -15.06
N ALA A 434 -11.16 8.74 -15.70
CA ALA A 434 -11.98 9.71 -15.00
C ALA A 434 -12.96 9.05 -14.01
N ASN A 435 -13.23 9.73 -12.88
CA ASN A 435 -14.18 9.29 -11.86
C ASN A 435 -15.64 9.32 -12.36
N ARG A 436 -15.92 10.22 -13.31
CA ARG A 436 -17.21 10.34 -14.00
C ARG A 436 -17.03 10.19 -15.50
N LEU A 437 -18.02 9.56 -16.14
CA LEU A 437 -18.15 9.51 -17.59
C LEU A 437 -18.74 10.84 -18.12
N PRO A 438 -18.66 11.13 -19.43
CA PRO A 438 -19.18 12.37 -20.01
C PRO A 438 -20.68 12.62 -19.78
N ASN A 439 -21.46 11.57 -19.53
CA ASN A 439 -22.88 11.65 -19.17
C ASN A 439 -23.14 11.98 -17.68
N GLY A 440 -22.09 12.23 -16.89
CA GLY A 440 -22.16 12.52 -15.45
C GLY A 440 -22.25 11.28 -14.55
N HIS A 441 -22.37 10.08 -15.11
CA HIS A 441 -22.40 8.83 -14.35
C HIS A 441 -21.07 8.58 -13.65
N VAL A 442 -21.14 7.95 -12.47
CA VAL A 442 -19.98 7.41 -11.77
C VAL A 442 -19.46 6.21 -12.56
N HIS A 443 -18.15 6.20 -12.83
CA HIS A 443 -17.50 5.10 -13.55
C HIS A 443 -17.24 3.92 -12.60
N PHE A 444 -18.28 3.15 -12.30
CA PHE A 444 -18.22 2.11 -11.27
C PHE A 444 -17.24 0.97 -11.58
N ALA A 445 -17.07 0.58 -12.85
CA ALA A 445 -16.10 -0.44 -13.26
C ALA A 445 -14.65 -0.11 -12.82
N LYS A 446 -14.26 1.18 -12.89
CA LYS A 446 -12.98 1.66 -12.36
C LYS A 446 -12.85 1.37 -10.86
N PHE A 447 -13.91 1.64 -10.10
CA PHE A 447 -13.91 1.45 -8.65
C PHE A 447 -13.96 -0.02 -8.26
N VAL A 448 -14.58 -0.89 -9.06
CA VAL A 448 -14.51 -2.35 -8.86
C VAL A 448 -13.06 -2.82 -8.91
N GLU A 449 -12.29 -2.38 -9.90
CA GLU A 449 -10.87 -2.76 -10.00
C GLU A 449 -10.03 -2.18 -8.86
N LEU A 450 -10.34 -0.95 -8.42
CA LEU A 450 -9.68 -0.32 -7.28
C LEU A 450 -9.95 -1.08 -5.99
N ALA A 451 -11.23 -1.41 -5.77
CA ALA A 451 -11.69 -2.19 -4.64
C ALA A 451 -11.11 -3.60 -4.65
N ARG A 452 -10.91 -4.21 -5.81
CA ARG A 452 -10.25 -5.52 -5.91
C ARG A 452 -8.82 -5.47 -5.35
N GLN A 453 -8.03 -4.47 -5.74
CA GLN A 453 -6.65 -4.29 -5.27
C GLN A 453 -6.58 -3.97 -3.77
N VAL A 454 -7.42 -3.05 -3.30
CA VAL A 454 -7.48 -2.70 -1.87
C VAL A 454 -7.99 -3.88 -1.05
N GLY A 455 -9.02 -4.58 -1.52
CA GLY A 455 -9.62 -5.74 -0.84
C GLY A 455 -8.64 -6.91 -0.67
N GLU A 456 -7.81 -7.18 -1.67
CA GLU A 456 -6.74 -8.18 -1.58
C GLU A 456 -5.73 -7.82 -0.48
N PHE A 457 -5.26 -6.58 -0.45
CA PHE A 457 -4.41 -6.07 0.63
C PHE A 457 -5.08 -6.18 2.01
N MET A 458 -6.37 -5.85 2.09
CA MET A 458 -7.13 -5.91 3.33
C MET A 458 -7.22 -7.34 3.89
N THR A 459 -7.23 -8.36 3.03
CA THR A 459 -7.17 -9.75 3.45
C THR A 459 -5.80 -10.11 4.02
N TRP A 460 -4.71 -9.68 3.37
CA TRP A 460 -3.36 -9.99 3.82
C TRP A 460 -3.00 -9.37 5.17
N LYS A 461 -3.48 -8.16 5.46
CA LYS A 461 -3.17 -7.48 6.73
C LYS A 461 -3.93 -8.00 7.95
N GLN A 462 -4.98 -8.83 7.78
CA GLN A 462 -5.79 -9.37 8.88
C GLN A 462 -5.08 -10.49 9.66
N MET A 463 -3.85 -10.81 9.28
CA MET A 463 -3.04 -11.86 9.87
C MET A 463 -2.36 -11.42 11.17
N GLU A 464 -2.57 -12.18 12.25
CA GLU A 464 -1.71 -12.12 13.43
C GLU A 464 -0.38 -12.80 13.14
N CYS A 465 0.72 -12.19 13.60
CA CYS A 465 2.05 -12.74 13.36
C CYS A 465 2.25 -14.04 14.17
N PRO A 466 2.53 -15.19 13.53
CA PRO A 466 2.61 -16.49 14.20
C PRO A 466 3.96 -16.75 14.87
N PHE A 467 4.92 -15.82 14.78
CA PHE A 467 6.25 -15.98 15.35
C PHE A 467 6.30 -15.51 16.80
N GLU A 468 7.21 -16.03 17.60
CA GLU A 468 7.42 -15.53 18.96
C GLU A 468 8.03 -14.12 18.93
N THR A 469 7.64 -13.29 19.90
CA THR A 469 8.11 -11.91 20.01
C THR A 469 9.35 -11.82 20.88
N ASP A 470 10.43 -11.25 20.36
CA ASP A 470 11.62 -10.89 21.13
C ASP A 470 11.68 -9.37 21.36
N ARG A 471 11.34 -8.96 22.58
CA ARG A 471 11.29 -7.54 22.96
C ARG A 471 12.64 -6.83 22.85
N SER A 472 13.75 -7.55 23.02
CA SER A 472 15.09 -6.96 22.96
C SER A 472 15.48 -6.59 21.52
N ILE A 473 15.16 -7.48 20.59
CA ILE A 473 15.38 -7.27 19.15
C ILE A 473 14.46 -6.17 18.63
N LEU A 474 13.16 -6.23 18.96
CA LEU A 474 12.20 -5.20 18.56
C LEU A 474 12.61 -3.81 19.07
N HIS A 475 12.98 -3.71 20.36
CA HIS A 475 13.44 -2.46 20.93
C HIS A 475 14.65 -1.91 20.18
N TYR A 476 15.60 -2.76 19.82
CA TYR A 476 16.75 -2.35 19.04
C TYR A 476 16.36 -1.88 17.63
N LEU A 477 15.54 -2.63 16.90
CA LEU A 477 15.07 -2.26 15.56
C LEU A 477 14.41 -0.87 15.55
N HIS A 478 13.64 -0.53 16.58
CA HIS A 478 12.98 0.79 16.68
C HIS A 478 13.87 1.93 17.18
N THR A 479 14.90 1.66 17.98
CA THR A 479 15.66 2.71 18.69
C THR A 479 17.14 2.80 18.32
N ALA A 480 17.66 1.83 17.56
CA ALA A 480 19.04 1.86 17.09
C ALA A 480 19.32 3.16 16.33
N PRO A 481 20.49 3.78 16.56
CA PRO A 481 20.88 4.96 15.81
C PRO A 481 21.08 4.58 14.33
N ILE A 482 20.59 5.42 13.43
CA ILE A 482 20.74 5.25 11.98
C ILE A 482 21.48 6.45 11.40
N PHE A 483 22.27 6.25 10.35
CA PHE A 483 22.82 7.36 9.57
C PHE A 483 21.71 8.10 8.83
N SER A 484 21.65 9.43 8.94
CA SER A 484 20.66 10.28 8.25
C SER A 484 21.25 10.99 7.03
N GLU A 485 20.38 11.48 6.13
CA GLU A 485 20.77 12.21 4.91
C GLU A 485 21.40 13.60 5.17
N ASP A 486 20.98 14.30 6.23
CA ASP A 486 21.32 15.73 6.46
C ASP A 486 22.71 16.02 7.06
N GLY A 487 23.58 15.01 7.07
CA GLY A 487 25.00 15.28 6.93
C GLY A 487 25.85 15.37 8.19
N LYS A 488 27.12 15.07 7.93
CA LYS A 488 28.29 15.19 8.81
C LYS A 488 28.39 14.19 9.96
N THR A 489 28.08 12.92 9.71
CA THR A 489 28.90 11.85 10.27
C THR A 489 29.90 11.42 9.20
N HIS A 490 31.06 12.08 9.22
CA HIS A 490 32.26 11.45 8.67
C HIS A 490 32.39 10.13 9.42
N SER A 491 32.31 9.00 8.70
CA SER A 491 32.78 7.76 9.29
C SER A 491 34.20 8.02 9.77
N PRO A 492 34.62 7.62 10.98
CA PRO A 492 36.02 7.73 11.39
C PRO A 492 36.96 6.93 10.45
N TYR A 493 36.41 6.18 9.50
CA TYR A 493 37.09 5.46 8.43
C TYR A 493 37.06 6.20 7.08
N ASP A 494 37.22 7.53 7.08
CA ASP A 494 37.41 8.38 5.90
C ASP A 494 38.66 8.02 5.03
N CYS A 495 39.36 6.92 5.33
CA CYS A 495 40.52 6.45 4.57
C CYS A 495 40.21 5.91 3.15
N GLU A 496 38.96 5.94 2.68
CA GLU A 496 38.63 5.63 1.27
C GLU A 496 37.70 6.67 0.62
N VAL A 497 37.77 7.95 1.01
CA VAL A 497 36.87 8.98 0.46
C VAL A 497 37.61 10.18 -0.14
N LYS A 498 37.61 10.27 -1.48
CA LYS A 498 37.44 11.56 -2.18
C LYS A 498 35.97 11.65 -2.58
N THR A 499 35.25 12.56 -1.93
CA THR A 499 33.95 13.17 -2.29
C THR A 499 33.06 12.40 -3.27
N ALA A 500 31.94 11.85 -2.80
CA ALA A 500 30.79 11.52 -3.64
C ALA A 500 29.48 11.64 -2.85
N LYS A 501 28.56 12.47 -3.36
CA LYS A 501 27.18 12.65 -2.87
C LYS A 501 26.38 11.35 -3.06
N SER A 502 25.51 11.03 -2.10
CA SER A 502 24.80 9.75 -1.94
C SER A 502 23.54 9.64 -2.82
N SER A 503 23.38 8.52 -3.54
CA SER A 503 22.37 8.28 -4.59
C SER A 503 21.11 7.52 -4.16
N LEU A 504 20.45 7.87 -3.05
CA LEU A 504 19.26 7.12 -2.59
C LEU A 504 17.98 7.40 -3.42
N TYR A 505 17.78 8.64 -3.86
CA TYR A 505 16.58 9.03 -4.61
C TYR A 505 16.52 8.43 -6.02
N LEU A 506 17.69 8.03 -6.53
CA LEU A 506 17.85 7.69 -7.93
C LEU A 506 17.33 6.28 -8.23
N TYR A 507 17.52 5.26 -7.40
CA TYR A 507 17.08 3.90 -7.76
C TYR A 507 15.56 3.71 -7.73
N VAL A 508 14.86 4.36 -6.78
CA VAL A 508 13.40 4.32 -6.72
C VAL A 508 12.78 5.18 -7.83
N CYS A 509 13.35 6.35 -8.14
CA CYS A 509 12.85 7.20 -9.22
C CYS A 509 13.29 6.74 -10.63
N ILE A 510 14.50 6.19 -10.82
CA ILE A 510 15.00 5.65 -12.10
C ILE A 510 14.32 4.33 -12.46
N ALA A 511 13.99 3.46 -11.50
CA ALA A 511 13.18 2.27 -11.81
C ALA A 511 11.78 2.65 -12.35
N ILE A 512 11.27 3.80 -11.90
CA ILE A 512 9.99 4.37 -12.35
C ILE A 512 10.17 5.16 -13.67
N TYR A 513 11.30 5.85 -13.89
CA TYR A 513 11.57 6.64 -15.10
C TYR A 513 12.02 5.79 -16.31
N LEU A 514 12.76 4.70 -16.09
CA LEU A 514 13.27 3.82 -17.16
C LEU A 514 12.22 2.86 -17.72
N THR A 515 11.10 2.65 -17.02
CA THR A 515 9.97 1.86 -17.54
C THR A 515 8.98 2.71 -18.36
N GLY A 516 8.94 4.03 -18.15
CA GLY A 516 8.16 4.96 -18.98
C GLY A 516 8.85 5.40 -20.28
N SER A 517 10.19 5.36 -20.35
CA SER A 517 10.95 5.95 -21.46
C SER A 517 11.34 4.97 -22.58
N ARG A 518 10.89 3.70 -22.55
CA ARG A 518 11.18 2.70 -23.61
C ARG A 518 10.04 2.48 -24.63
N LEU A 519 9.03 3.35 -24.64
CA LEU A 519 7.98 3.37 -25.66
C LEU A 519 8.07 4.56 -26.63
N SER A 520 9.16 5.34 -26.58
CA SER A 520 9.48 6.35 -27.58
C SER A 520 10.94 6.21 -28.01
N GLY A 521 11.19 5.23 -28.87
CA GLY A 521 12.41 5.08 -29.67
C GLY A 521 12.01 4.88 -31.11
#